data_AF-A0A931XAQ4-F1
#
_entry.id   AF-A0A931XAQ4-F1
#
_cell.length_a   1.000
_cell.length_b   1.000
_cell.length_c   1.000
_cell.angle_alpha   90.00
_cell.angle_beta   90.00
_cell.angle_gamma   90.00
#
_symmetry.space_group_name_H-M   'P 1'
#
loop_
_entity.id
_entity.type
_entity.pdbx_description
1 polymer ?
#
loop_
_entity_poly.entity_id
_entity_poly.type
_entity_poly.pdbx_seq_one_letter_code
_entity_poly.pdbx_strand_id
1 'polypeptide(L)' 'IIMKIALNLLKNETSTKQGIQGKRLKAAWNEDYLWKVLDIKV' A
#
# COMPACT_ATOMS: atom_id res chain seq x y z
N ILE A 1 -11.61 9.93 -7.14
CA ILE A 1 -10.28 9.92 -7.80
C ILE A 1 -9.20 9.33 -6.88
N ILE A 2 -9.02 9.85 -5.66
CA ILE A 2 -8.05 9.35 -4.66
C ILE A 2 -8.16 7.84 -4.38
N MET A 3 -9.39 7.31 -4.23
CA MET A 3 -9.60 5.87 -4.01
C MET A 3 -9.09 4.99 -5.16
N LYS A 4 -9.19 5.47 -6.40
CA LYS A 4 -8.69 4.74 -7.59
C LYS A 4 -7.16 4.74 -7.61
N ILE A 5 -6.54 5.86 -7.26
CA ILE A 5 -5.08 5.99 -7.14
C ILE A 5 -4.56 5.06 -6.05
N ALA A 6 -5.12 5.12 -4.83
CA ALA A 6 -4.75 4.25 -3.73
C ALA A 6 -4.91 2.76 -4.08
N LEU A 7 -5.99 2.39 -4.78
CA LEU A 7 -6.19 1.02 -5.24
C LEU A 7 -5.11 0.58 -6.25
N ASN A 8 -4.73 1.46 -7.18
CA ASN A 8 -3.68 1.16 -8.15
C ASN A 8 -2.31 1.00 -7.49
N LEU A 9 -1.97 1.85 -6.51
CA LEU A 9 -0.73 1.72 -5.73
C LEU A 9 -0.65 0.35 -5.03
N LEU A 10 -1.72 -0.06 -4.33
CA LEU A 10 -1.78 -1.34 -3.62
C LEU A 10 -1.77 -2.56 -4.56
N LYS A 11 -2.24 -2.42 -5.79
CA LYS A 11 -2.17 -3.46 -6.82
C LYS A 11 -0.74 -3.63 -7.35
N ASN A 12 -0.01 -2.53 -7.52
CA ASN A 12 1.36 -2.53 -8.04
C ASN A 12 2.42 -2.85 -6.98
N GLU A 13 2.09 -2.75 -5.68
CA GLU A 13 2.96 -3.15 -4.57
C GLU A 13 3.13 -4.68 -4.56
N THR A 14 4.35 -5.21 -4.68
CA THR A 14 4.60 -6.68 -4.77
C THR A 14 5.42 -7.25 -3.62
N SER A 15 5.80 -6.44 -2.63
CA SER A 15 6.62 -6.86 -1.49
C SER A 15 5.91 -7.84 -0.56
N THR A 16 4.59 -7.94 -0.63
CA THR A 16 3.80 -8.77 0.27
C THR A 16 2.90 -9.73 -0.49
N LYS A 17 2.87 -11.00 -0.06
CA LYS A 17 1.99 -12.05 -0.59
C LYS A 17 0.58 -11.98 0.01
N GLN A 18 0.06 -10.77 0.22
CA GLN A 18 -1.28 -10.53 0.76
C GLN A 18 -2.24 -10.04 -0.32
N GLY A 19 -3.53 -10.35 -0.17
CA GLY A 19 -4.58 -9.74 -0.98
C GLY A 19 -4.75 -8.24 -0.69
N ILE A 20 -5.57 -7.55 -1.49
CA ILE A 20 -5.77 -6.09 -1.38
C ILE A 20 -6.24 -5.66 0.02
N GLN A 21 -7.12 -6.44 0.65
CA GLN A 21 -7.58 -6.17 2.02
C GLN A 21 -6.44 -6.28 3.04
N GLY A 22 -5.58 -7.30 2.91
CA GLY A 22 -4.42 -7.47 3.78
C GLY A 22 -3.41 -6.32 3.62
N LYS A 23 -3.12 -5.92 2.38
CA LYS A 23 -2.25 -4.76 2.12
C LYS A 23 -2.80 -3.46 2.70
N ARG A 24 -4.14 -3.24 2.62
CA ARG A 24 -4.79 -2.08 3.25
C ARG A 24 -4.63 -2.10 4.76
N LEU A 25 -4.88 -3.25 5.39
CA LEU A 25 -4.70 -3.40 6.83
C LEU A 25 -3.24 -3.17 7.20
N LYS A 26 -2.30 -3.77 6.48
CA LYS A 26 -0.87 -3.59 6.74
C LYS A 26 -0.46 -2.12 6.61
N ALA A 27 -0.92 -1.40 5.59
CA ALA A 27 -0.65 0.03 5.43
C ALA A 27 -1.30 0.89 6.53
N ALA A 28 -2.36 0.41 7.19
CA ALA A 28 -2.98 1.12 8.31
C ALA A 28 -2.20 0.98 9.63
N TRP A 29 -1.48 -0.13 9.83
CA TRP A 29 -0.80 -0.45 11.10
C TRP A 29 0.74 -0.44 11.02
N ASN A 30 1.31 -0.35 9.83
CA ASN A 30 2.76 -0.34 9.62
C ASN A 30 3.15 0.87 8.76
N GLU A 31 3.76 1.85 9.42
CA GLU A 31 4.13 3.11 8.79
C GLU A 31 5.19 2.94 7.70
N ASP A 32 6.23 2.11 7.94
CA ASP A 32 7.26 1.81 6.95
C ASP A 32 6.67 1.24 5.65
N TYR A 33 5.65 0.38 5.79
CA TYR A 33 4.94 -0.19 4.66
C TYR A 33 4.07 0.85 3.97
N LEU A 34 3.46 1.78 4.70
CA LEU A 34 2.74 2.90 4.12
C LEU A 34 3.67 3.79 3.29
N TRP A 35 4.84 4.16 3.83
CA TRP A 35 5.85 4.94 3.12
C TRP A 35 6.29 4.24 1.83
N LYS A 36 6.49 2.92 1.90
CA LYS A 36 6.80 2.08 0.73
C LYS A 36 5.67 2.08 -0.32
N VAL A 37 4.41 1.96 0.10
CA VAL A 37 3.24 1.99 -0.81
C VAL A 37 3.10 3.35 -1.51
N LEU A 38 3.43 4.43 -0.79
CA LEU A 38 3.36 5.79 -1.32
C LEU A 38 4.58 6.16 -2.19
N ASP A 39 5.59 5.29 -2.29
CA ASP A 39 6.88 5.52 -2.96
C ASP A 39 7.55 6.83 -2.52
N ILE A 40 7.36 7.20 -1.26
CA ILE A 40 8.00 8.37 -0.66
C ILE A 40 9.32 7.87 -0.05
N LYS A 41 10.43 8.40 -0.57
CA LYS A 41 11.75 8.20 0.03
C LYS A 41 11.98 9.31 1.06
N VAL A 42 12.12 8.92 2.32
CA VAL A 42 12.61 9.77 3.41
C VAL A 42 14.04 9.32 3.73
#